data_AF-A0A8D0HPR3-F1
#
_entry.id   AF-A0A8D0HPR3-F1
#
_cell.length_a   1.000
_cell.length_b   1.000
_cell.length_c   1.000
_cell.angle_alpha   90.00
_cell.angle_beta   90.00
_cell.angle_gamma   90.00
#
_symmetry.space_group_name_H-M   'P 1'
#
loop_
_entity.id
_entity.type
_entity.pdbx_description
1 polymer ?
#
loop_
_entity_poly.entity_id
_entity_poly.type
_entity_poly.pdbx_seq_one_letter_code
_entity_poly.pdbx_strand_id
1 'polypeptide(L)'
;RKCCHLVPVLCGVLDPHPGFAILSTHLSERQEEIVNKHNDLRRMVEPTASNMLRMKWNATAAKNAESWANDCILGHSPKTRRQIENGLQCGENLYYASVPKSWSSGIQGWFDERSDFIFGKGPDEDTAIIGHYTQMVWYKSYEIGCAVAYCPKSALYKFFYVCHYCPAGNLLGSSFYSPYTPGNPCGDCPDACDNGLCTNPCAYEDEYMNCRKLLQTYSCQHKTLQEGCKGSCQCTNEIQ
;
A
#
# COMPACT_ATOMS: atom_id res chain seq x y z
N ARG A 1 47.82 -41.97 -6.65
CA ARG A 1 48.00 -40.97 -5.56
C ARG A 1 47.73 -39.58 -6.15
N LYS A 2 46.67 -38.93 -5.65
CA LYS A 2 46.36 -37.49 -5.65
C LYS A 2 46.58 -36.67 -6.93
N CYS A 3 45.49 -36.36 -7.63
CA CYS A 3 45.30 -35.07 -8.28
C CYS A 3 44.55 -34.15 -7.31
N CYS A 4 45.10 -32.99 -6.99
CA CYS A 4 44.47 -31.95 -6.19
C CYS A 4 44.27 -30.69 -7.02
N HIS A 5 43.03 -30.18 -6.96
CA HIS A 5 42.60 -28.79 -6.95
C HIS A 5 42.84 -27.88 -8.17
N LEU A 6 41.75 -27.44 -8.81
CA LEU A 6 41.12 -26.13 -8.55
C LEU A 6 39.92 -25.96 -9.50
N VAL A 7 38.71 -26.16 -9.00
CA VAL A 7 37.48 -25.62 -9.63
C VAL A 7 37.06 -24.45 -8.75
N PRO A 8 36.81 -23.24 -9.29
CA PRO A 8 36.33 -22.13 -8.50
C PRO A 8 34.93 -22.47 -7.98
N VAL A 9 34.77 -22.36 -6.66
CA VAL A 9 33.47 -22.38 -5.99
C VAL A 9 32.68 -21.19 -6.51
N LEU A 10 31.76 -21.44 -7.45
CA LEU A 10 30.67 -20.53 -7.72
C LEU A 10 29.86 -20.44 -6.43
N CYS A 11 29.86 -19.24 -5.86
CA CYS A 11 29.05 -18.85 -4.71
C CYS A 11 27.62 -19.30 -4.98
N GLY A 12 27.08 -20.19 -4.13
CA GLY A 12 25.77 -20.79 -4.33
C GLY A 12 24.68 -19.73 -4.31
N VAL A 13 24.20 -19.36 -5.49
CA VAL A 13 22.82 -18.92 -5.65
C VAL A 13 21.99 -20.17 -5.39
N LEU A 14 21.38 -20.26 -4.20
CA LEU A 14 20.37 -21.27 -3.94
C LEU A 14 19.36 -21.19 -5.08
N ASP A 15 19.18 -22.26 -5.84
CA ASP A 15 18.17 -22.30 -6.89
C ASP A 15 16.84 -21.83 -6.30
N PRO A 16 16.20 -20.80 -6.87
CA PRO A 16 14.94 -20.31 -6.35
C PRO A 16 13.93 -21.46 -6.42
N HIS A 17 13.30 -21.77 -5.29
CA HIS A 17 12.23 -22.77 -5.19
C HIS A 17 11.26 -22.58 -6.38
N PRO A 18 10.87 -23.59 -7.16
CA PRO A 18 10.13 -23.40 -8.41
C PRO A 18 8.86 -22.54 -8.28
N GLY A 19 8.16 -22.68 -7.14
CA GLY A 19 7.00 -21.86 -6.79
C GLY A 19 7.30 -20.39 -6.43
N PHE A 20 8.56 -19.99 -6.25
CA PHE A 20 8.98 -18.60 -6.01
C PHE A 20 9.04 -17.79 -7.31
N ALA A 21 9.58 -18.38 -8.38
CA ALA A 21 9.78 -17.68 -9.65
C ALA A 21 8.45 -17.13 -10.22
N ILE A 22 7.37 -17.90 -10.09
CA ILE A 22 6.03 -17.50 -10.55
C ILE A 22 5.39 -16.37 -9.70
N LEU A 23 5.90 -16.12 -8.50
CA LEU A 23 5.39 -15.08 -7.60
C LEU A 23 6.17 -13.77 -7.71
N SER A 24 7.29 -13.79 -8.45
CA SER A 24 8.17 -12.63 -8.58
C SER A 24 7.44 -11.43 -9.17
N THR A 25 7.54 -10.29 -8.49
CA THR A 25 6.98 -9.02 -8.95
C THR A 25 7.86 -8.31 -9.99
N HIS A 26 8.96 -8.94 -10.42
CA HIS A 26 9.68 -8.53 -11.65
C HIS A 26 8.89 -8.86 -12.91
N LEU A 27 7.93 -9.78 -12.82
CA LEU A 27 7.01 -10.12 -13.91
C LEU A 27 5.85 -9.12 -13.93
N SER A 28 5.64 -8.46 -15.08
CA SER A 28 4.56 -7.46 -15.25
C SER A 28 3.19 -8.04 -14.95
N GLU A 29 2.93 -9.30 -15.32
CA GLU A 29 1.68 -9.99 -15.03
C GLU A 29 1.36 -10.05 -13.52
N ARG A 30 2.39 -10.17 -12.66
CA ARG A 30 2.19 -10.16 -11.20
C ARG A 30 1.88 -8.75 -10.70
N GLN A 31 2.53 -7.74 -11.25
CA GLN A 31 2.25 -6.34 -10.94
C GLN A 31 0.80 -5.98 -11.31
N GLU A 32 0.37 -6.39 -12.50
CA GLU A 32 -1.00 -6.22 -13.00
C GLU A 32 -2.02 -6.99 -12.13
N GLU A 33 -1.75 -8.26 -11.79
CA GLU A 33 -2.61 -9.03 -10.87
C GLU A 33 -2.83 -8.28 -9.56
N ILE A 34 -1.76 -7.80 -8.93
CA ILE A 34 -1.82 -7.09 -7.65
C ILE A 34 -2.65 -5.82 -7.77
N VAL A 35 -2.34 -4.97 -8.76
CA VAL A 35 -3.03 -3.69 -8.96
C VAL A 35 -4.51 -3.90 -9.30
N ASN A 36 -4.82 -4.84 -10.19
CA ASN A 36 -6.19 -5.15 -10.60
C ASN A 36 -6.99 -5.68 -9.41
N LYS A 37 -6.43 -6.64 -8.65
CA LYS A 37 -7.11 -7.18 -7.47
C LYS A 37 -7.41 -6.09 -6.43
N HIS A 38 -6.48 -5.17 -6.18
CA HIS A 38 -6.73 -4.05 -5.28
C HIS A 38 -7.83 -3.12 -5.81
N ASN A 39 -7.78 -2.76 -7.09
CA ASN A 39 -8.78 -1.87 -7.68
C ASN A 39 -10.18 -2.50 -7.70
N ASP A 40 -10.28 -3.80 -7.98
CA ASP A 40 -11.56 -4.53 -7.93
C ASP A 40 -12.14 -4.50 -6.51
N LEU A 41 -11.32 -4.78 -5.50
CA LEU A 41 -11.73 -4.75 -4.10
C LEU A 41 -12.12 -3.32 -3.64
N ARG A 42 -11.40 -2.29 -4.09
CA ARG A 42 -11.69 -0.87 -3.81
C ARG A 42 -13.03 -0.43 -4.40
N ARG A 43 -13.49 -1.03 -5.51
CA ARG A 43 -14.82 -0.78 -6.09
C ARG A 43 -15.97 -1.42 -5.30
N MET A 44 -15.67 -2.46 -4.51
CA MET A 44 -16.67 -3.29 -3.81
C MET A 44 -16.83 -2.93 -2.32
N VAL A 45 -16.32 -1.78 -1.90
CA VAL A 45 -16.43 -1.32 -0.51
C VAL A 45 -17.88 -0.99 -0.17
N GLU A 46 -18.27 -1.31 1.07
CA GLU A 46 -19.52 -0.83 1.66
C GLU A 46 -19.22 -0.13 2.98
N PRO A 47 -19.79 1.07 3.23
CA PRO A 47 -20.58 1.86 2.28
C PRO A 47 -19.78 2.27 1.03
N THR A 48 -20.45 2.60 -0.07
CA THR A 48 -19.77 3.03 -1.30
C THR A 48 -18.95 4.31 -1.07
N ALA A 49 -17.86 4.49 -1.81
CA ALA A 49 -16.92 5.59 -1.64
C ALA A 49 -17.01 6.63 -2.77
N SER A 50 -17.06 7.92 -2.44
CA SER A 50 -17.10 9.02 -3.42
C SER A 50 -15.74 9.46 -3.93
N ASN A 51 -14.67 9.22 -3.18
CA ASN A 51 -13.31 9.73 -3.43
C ASN A 51 -12.24 8.63 -3.56
N MET A 52 -12.62 7.39 -3.78
CA MET A 52 -11.67 6.27 -3.81
C MET A 52 -10.74 6.37 -5.03
N LEU A 53 -9.44 6.65 -4.84
CA LEU A 53 -8.51 6.71 -5.97
C LEU A 53 -8.24 5.33 -6.58
N ARG A 54 -8.02 5.29 -7.88
CA ARG A 54 -7.50 4.13 -8.58
C ARG A 54 -6.02 3.94 -8.22
N MET A 55 -5.67 2.72 -7.82
CA MET A 55 -4.28 2.32 -7.61
C MET A 55 -3.54 2.06 -8.92
N LYS A 56 -2.25 2.38 -8.93
CA LYS A 56 -1.27 2.04 -9.98
C LYS A 56 0.02 1.50 -9.37
N TRP A 57 0.80 0.76 -10.15
CA TRP A 57 2.09 0.24 -9.71
C TRP A 57 3.13 1.36 -9.57
N ASN A 58 3.95 1.32 -8.51
CA ASN A 58 5.10 2.19 -8.33
C ASN A 58 6.37 1.34 -8.13
N ALA A 59 7.33 1.53 -9.05
CA ALA A 59 8.57 0.74 -9.07
C ALA A 59 9.51 1.07 -7.90
N THR A 60 9.54 2.31 -7.42
CA THR A 60 10.35 2.71 -6.26
C THR A 60 9.81 2.08 -4.98
N ALA A 61 8.49 2.08 -4.79
CA ALA A 61 7.83 1.37 -3.70
C ALA A 61 8.10 -0.15 -3.78
N ALA A 62 8.04 -0.75 -4.97
CA ALA A 62 8.34 -2.17 -5.15
C ALA A 62 9.79 -2.53 -4.80
N LYS A 63 10.75 -1.69 -5.19
CA LYS A 63 12.17 -1.84 -4.85
C LYS A 63 12.40 -1.74 -3.34
N ASN A 64 11.72 -0.82 -2.67
CA ASN A 64 11.77 -0.70 -1.21
C ASN A 64 11.18 -1.94 -0.52
N ALA A 65 10.03 -2.43 -1.00
CA ALA A 65 9.40 -3.65 -0.50
C ALA A 65 10.30 -4.88 -0.71
N GLU A 66 10.95 -5.01 -1.87
CA GLU A 66 11.90 -6.09 -2.17
C GLU A 66 13.10 -6.05 -1.24
N SER A 67 13.67 -4.86 -1.04
CA SER A 67 14.78 -4.66 -0.12
C SER A 67 14.43 -5.11 1.31
N TRP A 68 13.21 -4.83 1.78
CA TRP A 68 12.76 -5.28 3.10
C TRP A 68 12.46 -6.79 3.14
N ALA A 69 11.74 -7.31 2.15
CA ALA A 69 11.38 -8.73 2.08
C ALA A 69 12.63 -9.62 2.12
N ASN A 70 13.68 -9.24 1.39
CA ASN A 70 14.93 -9.99 1.29
C ASN A 70 15.74 -10.04 2.59
N ASP A 71 15.52 -9.12 3.54
CA ASP A 71 16.15 -9.20 4.86
C ASP A 71 15.58 -10.35 5.70
N CYS A 72 14.40 -10.87 5.33
CA CYS A 72 13.72 -11.95 6.03
C CYS A 72 13.51 -11.69 7.54
N ILE A 73 13.42 -10.42 7.91
CA ILE A 73 13.00 -9.96 9.23
C ILE A 73 11.47 -9.92 9.22
N LEU A 74 10.84 -11.00 9.69
CA LEU A 74 9.38 -11.16 9.65
C LEU A 74 8.68 -10.17 10.58
N GLY A 75 8.48 -8.96 10.08
CA GLY A 75 7.86 -7.85 10.79
C GLY A 75 7.82 -6.59 9.93
N HIS A 76 7.28 -5.51 10.50
CA HIS A 76 7.16 -4.24 9.79
C HIS A 76 8.50 -3.54 9.61
N SER A 77 8.70 -2.97 8.42
CA SER A 77 9.88 -2.18 8.10
C SER A 77 9.89 -0.85 8.88
N PRO A 78 11.05 -0.28 9.20
CA PRO A 78 11.10 1.08 9.73
C PRO A 78 10.55 2.08 8.71
N LYS A 79 9.91 3.16 9.17
CA LYS A 79 9.30 4.20 8.29
C LYS A 79 10.29 4.77 7.27
N THR A 80 11.56 4.88 7.64
CA THR A 80 12.66 5.35 6.79
C THR A 80 12.93 4.47 5.57
N ARG A 81 12.46 3.21 5.58
CA ARG A 81 12.53 2.29 4.43
C ARG A 81 11.25 2.23 3.61
N ARG A 82 10.32 3.12 3.91
CA ARG A 82 9.01 3.25 3.25
C ARG A 82 8.81 4.67 2.70
N GLN A 83 9.87 5.29 2.23
CA GLN A 83 9.81 6.62 1.61
C GLN A 83 10.17 6.51 0.14
N ILE A 84 9.38 7.16 -0.70
CA ILE A 84 9.66 7.31 -2.13
C ILE A 84 10.04 8.76 -2.44
N GLU A 85 10.02 9.16 -3.71
CA GLU A 85 10.46 10.48 -4.16
C GLU A 85 9.80 11.62 -3.37
N ASN A 86 10.53 12.72 -3.18
CA ASN A 86 10.11 13.90 -2.42
C ASN A 86 9.76 13.63 -0.94
N GLY A 87 10.23 12.51 -0.38
CA GLY A 87 10.00 12.14 1.01
C GLY A 87 8.59 11.65 1.30
N LEU A 88 7.82 11.29 0.25
CA LEU A 88 6.46 10.79 0.42
C LEU A 88 6.49 9.48 1.21
N GLN A 89 5.82 9.49 2.37
CA GLN A 89 5.75 8.34 3.25
C GLN A 89 4.73 7.34 2.75
N CYS A 90 5.09 6.06 2.76
CA CYS A 90 4.25 4.93 2.40
C CYS A 90 3.89 4.06 3.62
N GLY A 91 2.72 3.43 3.55
CA GLY A 91 2.23 2.40 4.47
C GLY A 91 2.75 1.02 4.07
N GLU A 92 2.33 -0.03 4.79
CA GLU A 92 2.80 -1.40 4.54
C GLU A 92 1.78 -2.45 4.99
N ASN A 93 1.52 -3.43 4.14
CA ASN A 93 0.88 -4.69 4.51
C ASN A 93 1.88 -5.85 4.36
N LEU A 94 1.78 -6.83 5.26
CA LEU A 94 2.66 -7.99 5.32
C LEU A 94 1.85 -9.26 5.28
N TYR A 95 2.37 -10.29 4.62
CA TYR A 95 1.78 -11.63 4.64
C TYR A 95 2.88 -12.68 4.77
N TYR A 96 2.59 -13.73 5.53
CA TYR A 96 3.53 -14.79 5.85
C TYR A 96 2.93 -16.14 5.46
N ALA A 97 3.72 -16.98 4.79
CA ALA A 97 3.27 -18.31 4.41
C ALA A 97 4.37 -19.36 4.55
N SER A 98 3.99 -20.57 4.95
CA SER A 98 4.88 -21.74 4.99
C SER A 98 5.15 -22.32 3.59
N VAL A 99 4.20 -22.12 2.66
CA VAL A 99 4.25 -22.55 1.26
C VAL A 99 3.93 -21.38 0.34
N PRO A 100 4.29 -21.43 -0.97
CA PRO A 100 3.91 -20.40 -1.93
C PRO A 100 2.39 -20.15 -1.92
N LYS A 101 1.98 -18.88 -1.96
CA LYS A 101 0.59 -18.42 -2.07
C LYS A 101 0.51 -17.41 -3.21
N SER A 102 -0.57 -17.45 -3.99
CA SER A 102 -0.79 -16.44 -5.03
C SER A 102 -0.98 -15.06 -4.40
N TRP A 103 -0.62 -14.02 -5.14
CA TRP A 103 -0.86 -12.63 -4.73
C TRP A 103 -2.34 -12.40 -4.46
N SER A 104 -3.23 -12.87 -5.33
CA SER A 104 -4.68 -12.78 -5.12
C SER A 104 -5.15 -13.40 -3.80
N SER A 105 -4.56 -14.53 -3.36
CA SER A 105 -4.91 -15.16 -2.09
C SER A 105 -4.44 -14.36 -0.88
N GLY A 106 -3.20 -13.82 -0.91
CA GLY A 106 -2.68 -12.99 0.18
C GLY A 106 -3.46 -11.66 0.30
N ILE A 107 -3.73 -11.03 -0.84
CA ILE A 107 -4.51 -9.79 -0.93
C ILE A 107 -5.95 -10.01 -0.45
N GLN A 108 -6.57 -11.14 -0.81
CA GLN A 108 -7.89 -11.46 -0.28
C GLN A 108 -7.87 -11.63 1.24
N GLY A 109 -6.85 -12.30 1.80
CA GLY A 109 -6.72 -12.46 3.26
C GLY A 109 -6.60 -11.13 4.01
N TRP A 110 -5.90 -10.13 3.45
CA TRP A 110 -5.90 -8.77 4.01
C TRP A 110 -7.27 -8.08 3.91
N PHE A 111 -8.00 -8.30 2.81
CA PHE A 111 -9.31 -7.70 2.61
C PHE A 111 -10.39 -8.32 3.49
N ASP A 112 -10.27 -9.62 3.81
CA ASP A 112 -11.25 -10.37 4.59
C ASP A 112 -11.40 -9.85 6.03
N GLU A 113 -10.41 -9.09 6.54
CA GLU A 113 -10.54 -8.31 7.79
C GLU A 113 -11.75 -7.34 7.78
N ARG A 114 -12.31 -7.04 6.61
CA ARG A 114 -13.57 -6.32 6.46
C ARG A 114 -14.71 -6.92 7.29
N SER A 115 -14.73 -8.24 7.51
CA SER A 115 -15.79 -8.89 8.31
C SER A 115 -15.87 -8.34 9.73
N ASP A 116 -14.73 -7.89 10.26
CA ASP A 116 -14.58 -7.43 11.63
C ASP A 116 -14.48 -5.90 11.70
N PHE A 117 -14.77 -5.20 10.60
CA PHE A 117 -14.70 -3.74 10.49
C PHE A 117 -16.08 -3.11 10.36
N ILE A 118 -16.35 -2.12 11.22
CA ILE A 118 -17.53 -1.27 11.15
C ILE A 118 -17.10 0.15 10.77
N PHE A 119 -17.57 0.62 9.61
CA PHE A 119 -17.23 1.95 9.11
C PHE A 119 -17.56 3.05 10.12
N GLY A 120 -16.60 3.94 10.39
CA GLY A 120 -16.70 5.05 11.34
C GLY A 120 -16.59 4.65 12.82
N LYS A 121 -16.75 3.36 13.17
CA LYS A 121 -16.58 2.82 14.53
C LYS A 121 -15.21 2.20 14.73
N GLY A 122 -14.73 1.45 13.74
CA GLY A 122 -13.50 0.67 13.81
C GLY A 122 -13.76 -0.82 13.96
N PRO A 123 -12.94 -1.56 14.72
CA PRO A 123 -13.10 -3.01 14.84
C PRO A 123 -14.40 -3.36 15.58
N ASP A 124 -15.04 -4.46 15.20
CA ASP A 124 -16.27 -4.93 15.86
C ASP A 124 -16.00 -5.45 17.27
N GLU A 125 -14.86 -6.11 17.44
CA GLU A 125 -14.29 -6.53 18.72
C GLU A 125 -12.92 -5.88 18.95
N ASP A 126 -12.58 -5.53 20.19
CA ASP A 126 -11.33 -4.82 20.52
C ASP A 126 -10.04 -5.54 20.07
N THR A 127 -10.11 -6.85 19.85
CA THR A 127 -8.97 -7.67 19.43
C THR A 127 -8.86 -7.88 17.92
N ALA A 128 -9.87 -7.45 17.15
CA ALA A 128 -9.87 -7.64 15.72
C ALA A 128 -8.80 -6.79 15.03
N ILE A 129 -8.14 -7.39 14.05
CA ILE A 129 -7.14 -6.73 13.22
C ILE A 129 -7.85 -6.28 11.94
N ILE A 130 -7.84 -4.96 11.70
CA ILE A 130 -8.51 -4.33 10.55
C ILE A 130 -7.54 -3.51 9.68
N GLY A 131 -6.29 -3.40 10.12
CA GLY A 131 -5.33 -2.46 9.56
C GLY A 131 -4.92 -2.79 8.13
N HIS A 132 -4.91 -4.07 7.76
CA HIS A 132 -4.59 -4.45 6.39
C HIS A 132 -5.73 -4.07 5.46
N TYR A 133 -6.98 -4.36 5.86
CA TYR A 133 -8.17 -3.95 5.11
C TYR A 133 -8.22 -2.42 4.94
N THR A 134 -8.12 -1.65 6.02
CA THR A 134 -8.24 -0.19 5.94
C THR A 134 -7.14 0.45 5.09
N GLN A 135 -5.92 -0.12 5.06
CA GLN A 135 -4.87 0.33 4.15
C GLN A 135 -5.22 0.01 2.68
N MET A 136 -5.75 -1.17 2.39
CA MET A 136 -6.14 -1.52 1.02
C MET A 136 -7.22 -0.59 0.46
N VAL A 137 -8.17 -0.20 1.32
CA VAL A 137 -9.29 0.69 0.95
C VAL A 137 -9.05 2.14 1.34
N TRP A 138 -7.80 2.53 1.64
CA TRP A 138 -7.50 3.92 1.96
C TRP A 138 -7.64 4.78 0.71
N TYR A 139 -8.54 5.76 0.72
CA TYR A 139 -8.92 6.53 -0.47
C TYR A 139 -7.71 7.18 -1.14
N LYS A 140 -6.76 7.69 -0.33
CA LYS A 140 -5.60 8.42 -0.81
C LYS A 140 -4.47 7.53 -1.31
N SER A 141 -4.36 6.28 -0.88
CA SER A 141 -3.26 5.40 -1.28
C SER A 141 -3.48 4.93 -2.73
N TYR A 142 -2.89 5.64 -3.69
CA TYR A 142 -3.08 5.40 -5.12
C TYR A 142 -1.87 4.77 -5.81
N GLU A 143 -0.76 4.59 -5.10
CA GLU A 143 0.41 3.89 -5.60
C GLU A 143 0.71 2.67 -4.73
N ILE A 144 1.08 1.56 -5.37
CA ILE A 144 1.43 0.32 -4.67
C ILE A 144 2.67 -0.30 -5.29
N GLY A 145 3.55 -0.83 -4.46
CA GLY A 145 4.67 -1.65 -4.90
C GLY A 145 4.90 -2.80 -3.94
N CYS A 146 5.07 -4.00 -4.46
CA CYS A 146 5.15 -5.21 -3.65
C CYS A 146 6.32 -6.10 -4.04
N ALA A 147 6.70 -6.98 -3.11
CA ALA A 147 7.70 -8.01 -3.32
C ALA A 147 7.44 -9.22 -2.43
N VAL A 148 8.01 -10.35 -2.84
CA VAL A 148 8.02 -11.59 -2.07
C VAL A 148 9.46 -12.09 -1.96
N ALA A 149 9.82 -12.62 -0.79
CA ALA A 149 11.11 -13.25 -0.55
C ALA A 149 10.94 -14.69 -0.04
N TYR A 150 11.87 -15.56 -0.43
CA TYR A 150 12.01 -16.89 0.16
C TYR A 150 13.00 -16.84 1.34
N CYS A 151 12.52 -17.19 2.53
CA CYS A 151 13.23 -17.09 3.79
C CYS A 151 13.53 -18.48 4.37
N PRO A 152 14.55 -19.21 3.87
CA PRO A 152 14.79 -20.61 4.24
C PRO A 152 15.11 -20.81 5.73
N LYS A 153 15.71 -19.79 6.37
CA LYS A 153 16.12 -19.82 7.79
C LYS A 153 14.97 -19.62 8.77
N SER A 154 13.81 -19.11 8.31
CA SER A 154 12.64 -18.96 9.15
C SER A 154 12.03 -20.33 9.45
N ALA A 155 11.72 -20.63 10.72
CA ALA A 155 11.22 -21.95 11.12
C ALA A 155 9.81 -22.24 10.59
N LEU A 156 8.92 -21.24 10.62
CA LEU A 156 7.49 -21.41 10.33
C LEU A 156 7.09 -20.86 8.96
N TYR A 157 7.60 -19.69 8.58
CA TYR A 157 7.17 -18.99 7.37
C TYR A 157 8.32 -18.90 6.37
N LYS A 158 8.22 -19.63 5.28
CA LYS A 158 9.26 -19.67 4.24
C LYS A 158 9.07 -18.59 3.18
N PHE A 159 7.90 -17.95 3.10
CA PHE A 159 7.59 -16.91 2.13
C PHE A 159 7.10 -15.67 2.86
N PHE A 160 7.75 -14.54 2.58
CA PHE A 160 7.45 -13.24 3.17
C PHE A 160 7.04 -12.26 2.09
N TYR A 161 5.81 -11.77 2.14
CA TYR A 161 5.23 -10.85 1.17
C TYR A 161 5.11 -9.48 1.82
N VAL A 162 5.51 -8.45 1.08
CA VAL A 162 5.53 -7.07 1.52
C VAL A 162 4.88 -6.23 0.42
N CYS A 163 3.88 -5.41 0.76
CA CYS A 163 3.33 -4.39 -0.12
C CYS A 163 3.45 -3.03 0.55
N HIS A 164 4.02 -2.04 -0.13
CA HIS A 164 4.07 -0.64 0.28
C HIS A 164 3.01 0.16 -0.47
N TYR A 165 2.31 1.04 0.25
CA TYR A 165 1.18 1.84 -0.24
C TYR A 165 1.49 3.32 -0.11
N CYS A 166 1.48 4.08 -1.20
CA CYS A 166 1.88 5.48 -1.21
C CYS A 166 0.74 6.37 -1.75
N PRO A 167 0.43 7.51 -1.09
CA PRO A 167 0.82 7.87 0.28
C PRO A 167 0.33 6.86 1.32
N ALA A 168 0.93 6.89 2.51
CA ALA A 168 0.56 6.03 3.62
C ALA A 168 -0.92 6.22 4.03
N GLY A 169 -1.61 5.11 4.24
CA GLY A 169 -2.94 5.12 4.85
C GLY A 169 -2.88 5.05 6.37
N ASN A 170 -4.01 4.71 6.99
CA ASN A 170 -4.10 4.40 8.42
C ASN A 170 -3.53 5.52 9.32
N LEU A 171 -3.80 6.77 8.95
CA LEU A 171 -3.35 7.93 9.71
C LEU A 171 -4.07 7.98 11.07
N LEU A 172 -3.30 8.10 12.15
CA LEU A 172 -3.84 8.18 13.51
C LEU A 172 -4.74 9.41 13.66
N GLY A 173 -5.89 9.24 14.34
CA GLY A 173 -6.84 10.31 14.61
C GLY A 173 -8.25 9.98 14.10
N SER A 174 -9.09 11.02 13.97
CA SER A 174 -10.53 10.89 13.66
C SER A 174 -10.85 10.23 12.33
N SER A 175 -9.87 10.10 11.42
CA SER A 175 -10.07 9.49 10.10
C SER A 175 -9.62 8.03 10.03
N PHE A 176 -9.02 7.47 11.09
CA PHE A 176 -8.46 6.11 11.03
C PHE A 176 -9.53 5.06 10.69
N TYR A 177 -10.73 5.18 11.27
CA TYR A 177 -11.86 4.26 11.00
C TYR A 177 -12.79 4.72 9.88
N SER A 178 -12.42 5.77 9.15
CA SER A 178 -13.14 6.28 7.97
C SER A 178 -12.15 6.36 6.81
N PRO A 179 -11.75 5.20 6.24
CA PRO A 179 -10.65 5.13 5.26
C PRO A 179 -10.99 5.80 3.91
N TYR A 180 -12.23 6.23 3.71
CA TYR A 180 -12.72 6.95 2.53
C TYR A 180 -13.94 7.81 2.89
N THR A 181 -14.44 8.62 1.95
CA THR A 181 -15.69 9.39 2.13
C THR A 181 -16.87 8.57 1.61
N PRO A 182 -17.89 8.27 2.43
CA PRO A 182 -19.10 7.61 1.96
C PRO A 182 -19.88 8.47 0.97
N GLY A 183 -20.31 7.88 -0.13
CA GLY A 183 -21.11 8.56 -1.15
C GLY A 183 -21.22 7.75 -2.44
N ASN A 184 -21.90 8.33 -3.44
CA ASN A 184 -21.98 7.71 -4.76
C ASN A 184 -20.56 7.50 -5.33
N PRO A 185 -20.26 6.34 -5.96
CA PRO A 185 -18.99 6.12 -6.62
C PRO A 185 -18.60 7.29 -7.53
N CYS A 186 -17.36 7.78 -7.38
CA CYS A 186 -16.84 8.97 -8.07
C CYS A 186 -17.58 10.30 -7.81
N GLY A 187 -18.39 10.41 -6.75
CA GLY A 187 -19.11 11.64 -6.42
C GLY A 187 -18.21 12.87 -6.22
N ASP A 188 -16.97 12.66 -5.78
CA ASP A 188 -15.98 13.73 -5.56
C ASP A 188 -15.04 13.92 -6.77
N CYS A 189 -15.22 13.15 -7.85
CA CYS A 189 -14.39 13.19 -9.05
C CYS A 189 -15.19 12.89 -10.34
N PRO A 190 -16.30 13.61 -10.60
CA PRO A 190 -17.21 13.29 -11.70
C PRO A 190 -16.53 13.31 -13.08
N ASP A 191 -15.55 14.18 -13.28
CA ASP A 191 -14.81 14.34 -14.54
C ASP A 191 -13.57 13.46 -14.64
N ALA A 192 -13.25 12.68 -13.61
CA ALA A 192 -12.04 11.87 -13.49
C ALA A 192 -12.34 10.50 -12.87
N CYS A 193 -13.29 9.78 -13.45
CA CYS A 193 -13.79 8.50 -12.96
C CYS A 193 -13.43 7.34 -13.91
N ASP A 194 -12.84 6.28 -13.37
CA ASP A 194 -12.61 4.99 -14.04
C ASP A 194 -13.36 3.87 -13.30
N ASN A 195 -14.59 3.62 -13.74
CA ASN A 195 -15.46 2.57 -13.22
C ASN A 195 -15.56 2.59 -11.68
N GLY A 196 -15.98 3.74 -11.12
CA GLY A 196 -16.16 3.91 -9.68
C GLY A 196 -14.90 4.30 -8.88
N LEU A 197 -13.75 4.46 -9.54
CA LEU A 197 -12.51 4.94 -8.91
C LEU A 197 -12.06 6.27 -9.50
N CYS A 198 -11.65 7.21 -8.66
CA CYS A 198 -11.09 8.50 -9.05
C CYS A 198 -9.70 8.35 -9.68
N THR A 199 -9.38 9.17 -10.69
CA THR A 199 -8.09 9.13 -11.41
C THR A 199 -7.31 10.45 -11.37
N ASN A 200 -7.73 11.37 -10.50
CA ASN A 200 -7.21 12.72 -10.30
C ASN A 200 -6.57 12.88 -8.90
N PRO A 201 -5.50 12.16 -8.56
CA PRO A 201 -4.82 12.34 -7.27
C PRO A 201 -4.17 13.73 -7.19
N CYS A 202 -4.24 14.37 -6.03
CA CYS A 202 -3.50 15.59 -5.76
C CYS A 202 -1.99 15.28 -5.73
N ALA A 203 -1.20 16.08 -6.46
CA ALA A 203 0.25 15.91 -6.54
C ALA A 203 1.01 16.50 -5.32
N TYR A 204 0.30 17.16 -4.41
CA TYR A 204 0.86 17.84 -3.25
C TYR A 204 0.29 17.27 -1.95
N GLU A 205 1.11 17.25 -0.92
CA GLU A 205 0.70 16.87 0.43
C GLU A 205 0.53 18.12 1.30
N ASP A 206 -0.36 18.01 2.28
CA ASP A 206 -0.42 18.97 3.37
C ASP A 206 0.50 18.51 4.51
N GLU A 207 1.25 19.45 5.07
CA GLU A 207 2.05 19.21 6.27
C GLU A 207 1.15 19.19 7.52
N TYR A 208 0.10 20.00 7.53
CA TYR A 208 -0.82 20.10 8.67
C TYR A 208 -2.12 19.34 8.42
N MET A 209 -2.47 18.44 9.35
CA MET A 209 -3.72 17.66 9.26
C MET A 209 -4.99 18.52 9.30
N ASN A 210 -4.91 19.76 9.81
CA ASN A 210 -6.05 20.67 9.95
C ASN A 210 -6.10 21.75 8.86
N CYS A 211 -5.38 21.59 7.74
CA CYS A 211 -5.36 22.56 6.64
C CYS A 211 -6.75 22.96 6.13
N ARG A 212 -7.66 21.99 5.92
CA ARG A 212 -9.06 22.27 5.55
C ARG A 212 -9.78 23.19 6.54
N LYS A 213 -9.49 23.05 7.85
CA LYS A 213 -10.06 23.92 8.89
C LYS A 213 -9.38 25.29 8.93
N LEU A 214 -8.06 25.34 8.74
CA LEU A 214 -7.31 26.60 8.69
C LEU A 214 -7.77 27.48 7.51
N LEU A 215 -8.05 26.87 6.36
CA LEU A 215 -8.50 27.58 5.15
C LEU A 215 -9.95 28.08 5.20
N GLN A 216 -10.72 27.71 6.22
CA GLN A 216 -12.02 28.35 6.49
C GLN A 216 -11.86 29.76 7.08
N THR A 217 -10.73 30.02 7.74
CA THR A 217 -10.45 31.29 8.44
C THR A 217 -9.41 32.15 7.71
N TYR A 218 -8.45 31.51 7.04
CA TYR A 218 -7.32 32.15 6.38
C TYR A 218 -7.29 31.80 4.89
N SER A 219 -6.63 32.62 4.08
CA SER A 219 -6.46 32.34 2.66
C SER A 219 -5.11 31.66 2.38
N CYS A 220 -5.00 31.02 1.22
CA CYS A 220 -3.74 30.47 0.69
C CYS A 220 -2.67 31.53 0.37
N GLN A 221 -2.97 32.82 0.54
CA GLN A 221 -1.99 33.90 0.47
C GLN A 221 -1.19 34.04 1.78
N HIS A 222 -1.68 33.46 2.88
CA HIS A 222 -0.93 33.43 4.13
C HIS A 222 0.28 32.51 3.97
N LYS A 223 1.49 33.06 4.07
CA LYS A 223 2.76 32.37 3.77
C LYS A 223 2.86 30.98 4.43
N THR A 224 2.52 30.88 5.72
CA THR A 224 2.55 29.61 6.46
C THR A 224 1.59 28.55 5.89
N LEU A 225 0.43 28.94 5.36
CA LEU A 225 -0.53 28.02 4.77
C LEU A 225 -0.17 27.71 3.31
N GLN A 226 0.43 28.65 2.59
CA GLN A 226 0.95 28.39 1.26
C GLN A 226 2.03 27.29 1.27
N GLU A 227 2.86 27.27 2.31
CA GLU A 227 3.90 26.26 2.50
C GLU A 227 3.35 24.97 3.14
N GLY A 228 2.62 25.08 4.26
CA GLY A 228 2.17 23.91 5.04
C GLY A 228 0.84 23.27 4.59
N CYS A 229 0.06 23.94 3.73
CA CYS A 229 -1.23 23.46 3.21
C CYS A 229 -1.26 23.43 1.67
N LYS A 230 -0.13 23.04 1.06
CA LYS A 230 0.05 23.10 -0.38
C LYS A 230 -0.97 22.24 -1.13
N GLY A 231 -1.30 21.05 -0.63
CA GLY A 231 -2.37 20.21 -1.18
C GLY A 231 -3.69 20.93 -1.17
N SER A 232 -4.13 21.42 -0.01
CA SER A 232 -5.42 22.12 0.10
C SER A 232 -5.47 23.43 -0.71
N CYS A 233 -4.31 24.06 -0.96
CA CYS A 233 -4.23 25.33 -1.67
C CYS A 233 -4.08 25.21 -3.19
N GLN A 234 -3.48 24.12 -3.68
CA GLN A 234 -3.16 23.95 -5.10
C GLN A 234 -4.08 22.93 -5.80
N CYS A 235 -4.64 21.99 -5.05
CA CYS A 235 -5.53 20.96 -5.58
C CYS A 235 -6.98 21.34 -5.33
N THR A 236 -7.62 21.95 -6.34
CA THR A 236 -9.01 22.40 -6.24
C THR A 236 -10.00 21.35 -6.74
N ASN A 237 -9.57 20.49 -7.66
CA ASN A 237 -10.44 19.50 -8.31
C ASN A 237 -9.90 18.07 -8.18
N GLU A 238 -8.77 17.88 -7.49
CA GLU A 238 -8.10 16.61 -7.27
C GLU A 238 -8.44 16.02 -5.90
N ILE A 239 -8.39 14.69 -5.79
CA ILE A 239 -8.58 13.99 -4.53
C ILE A 239 -7.35 14.21 -3.64
N GLN A 240 -7.59 14.76 -2.45
CA GLN A 240 -6.58 15.19 -1.49
C GLN A 240 -6.74 14.51 -0.13
#